data_AF-A0A7X3UJ72-F1
#
_entry.id   AF-A0A7X3UJ72-F1
#
_cell.length_a   1.000
_cell.length_b   1.000
_cell.length_c   1.000
_cell.angle_alpha   90.00
_cell.angle_beta   90.00
_cell.angle_gamma   90.00
#
_symmetry.space_group_name_H-M   'P 1'
#
loop_
_entity.id
_entity.type
_entity.pdbx_description
1 polymer ?
#
loop_
_entity_poly.entity_id
_entity_poly.type
_entity_poly.pdbx_seq_one_letter_code
_entity_poly.pdbx_strand_id
1 'polypeptide(L)'
;MSAGRKIMIYVRGRKHEAQEEQISYDEVVNLGYPNGKHGPLYEYDVTWTDGPRGEEEGILKEGEETKIIEGMRFNVKFTDKS
;
A
#
# COMPACT_ATOMS: atom_id res chain seq x y z
N MET A 1 24.58 13.77 2.67
CA MET A 1 23.37 13.02 2.29
C MET A 1 22.34 13.27 3.38
N SER A 2 21.29 14.02 3.10
CA SER A 2 20.15 14.13 4.01
C SER A 2 19.51 12.75 4.09
N ALA A 3 19.39 12.20 5.30
CA ALA A 3 18.59 11.00 5.51
C ALA A 3 17.16 11.34 5.08
N GLY A 4 16.65 10.65 4.04
CA GLY A 4 15.26 10.81 3.60
C GLY A 4 14.32 10.61 4.78
N ARG A 5 13.23 11.38 4.80
CA ARG A 5 12.23 11.26 5.88
C ARG A 5 11.64 9.85 5.83
N LYS A 6 11.84 9.09 6.90
CA LYS A 6 11.19 7.81 7.11
C LYS A 6 9.71 8.05 7.40
N ILE A 7 8.82 7.39 6.67
CA ILE A 7 7.38 7.43 6.88
C ILE A 7 6.94 6.05 7.33
N MET A 8 6.27 5.98 8.47
CA MET A 8 5.71 4.71 8.93
C MET A 8 4.28 4.55 8.43
N ILE A 9 4.04 3.47 7.72
CA ILE A 9 2.70 3.06 7.26
C ILE A 9 2.34 1.71 7.88
N TYR A 10 1.06 1.34 7.80
CA TYR A 10 0.58 0.05 8.25
C TYR A 10 -0.02 -0.73 7.09
N VAL A 11 0.45 -1.93 6.80
CA VAL A 11 -0.10 -2.80 5.77
C VAL A 11 -0.66 -4.04 6.43
N ARG A 12 -1.97 -4.30 6.28
CA ARG A 12 -2.69 -5.37 7.00
C ARG A 12 -2.42 -5.36 8.52
N GLY A 13 -2.33 -4.16 9.09
CA GLY A 13 -2.06 -3.93 10.52
C GLY A 13 -0.60 -4.10 10.97
N ARG A 14 0.32 -4.45 10.07
CA ARG A 14 1.77 -4.52 10.37
C ARG A 14 2.45 -3.22 10.00
N LYS A 15 3.36 -2.75 10.85
CA LYS A 15 4.10 -1.51 10.65
C LYS A 15 5.24 -1.70 9.64
N HIS A 16 5.35 -0.82 8.66
CA HIS A 16 6.40 -0.81 7.65
C HIS A 16 7.04 0.58 7.55
N GLU A 17 8.34 0.63 7.30
CA GLU A 17 9.08 1.87 7.03
C GLU A 17 9.17 2.06 5.52
N ALA A 18 8.69 3.20 5.04
CA ALA A 18 8.90 3.65 3.68
C ALA A 18 9.95 4.76 3.67
N GLN A 19 10.89 4.67 2.72
CA GLN A 19 11.94 5.68 2.52
C GLN A 19 11.52 6.77 1.53
N GLU A 20 10.48 6.51 0.74
CA GLU A 20 9.94 7.39 -0.27
C GLU A 20 8.58 7.94 0.18
N GLU A 21 8.16 9.07 -0.40
CA GLU A 21 6.87 9.70 -0.08
C GLU A 21 5.71 9.14 -0.90
N GLN A 22 5.96 8.15 -1.74
CA GLN A 22 4.98 7.46 -2.56
C GLN A 22 5.13 5.95 -2.39
N ILE A 23 4.05 5.22 -2.65
CA ILE A 23 4.06 3.77 -2.68
C ILE A 23 3.17 3.28 -3.81
N SER A 24 3.66 2.28 -4.53
CA SER A 24 2.93 1.62 -5.61
C SER A 24 1.97 0.55 -5.10
N TYR A 25 0.98 0.22 -5.92
CA TYR A 25 0.12 -0.94 -5.69
C TYR A 25 0.92 -2.22 -5.42
N ASP A 26 1.93 -2.50 -6.26
CA ASP A 26 2.73 -3.72 -6.15
C ASP A 26 3.54 -3.78 -4.86
N GLU A 27 4.10 -2.66 -4.41
CA GLU A 27 4.80 -2.60 -3.12
C GLU A 27 3.86 -2.87 -1.95
N VAL A 28 2.66 -2.26 -1.94
CA VAL A 28 1.65 -2.51 -0.90
C VAL A 28 1.24 -4.00 -0.89
N VAL A 29 1.02 -4.60 -2.06
CA VAL A 29 0.72 -6.03 -2.19
C VAL A 29 1.87 -6.88 -1.66
N ASN A 30 3.11 -6.58 -2.02
CA ASN A 30 4.30 -7.30 -1.57
C ASN A 30 4.50 -7.20 -0.04
N LEU A 31 4.18 -6.06 0.57
CA LEU A 31 4.22 -5.91 2.03
C LEU A 31 3.13 -6.76 2.71
N GLY A 32 1.93 -6.83 2.13
CA GLY A 32 0.80 -7.61 2.66
C GLY A 32 0.91 -9.13 2.43
N TYR A 33 1.50 -9.52 1.30
CA TYR A 33 1.71 -10.89 0.84
C TYR A 33 3.10 -11.04 0.19
N PRO A 34 4.19 -11.17 0.98
CA PRO A 34 5.56 -11.24 0.44
C PRO A 34 5.83 -12.43 -0.50
N ASN A 35 5.02 -13.49 -0.41
CA ASN A 35 5.04 -14.65 -1.31
C ASN A 35 3.72 -14.74 -2.09
N GLY A 36 3.06 -13.60 -2.30
CA GLY A 36 1.84 -13.48 -3.07
C GLY A 36 2.05 -13.91 -4.51
N LYS A 37 0.97 -14.36 -5.15
CA LYS A 37 1.00 -14.65 -6.58
C LYS A 37 0.72 -13.35 -7.34
N HIS A 38 1.43 -13.13 -8.44
CA HIS A 38 1.26 -11.98 -9.34
C HIS A 38 0.89 -12.45 -10.74
N GLY A 39 0.24 -11.58 -11.51
CA GLY A 39 -0.18 -11.84 -12.89
C GLY A 39 -1.70 -11.76 -13.08
N PRO A 40 -2.18 -11.88 -14.33
CA PRO A 40 -3.55 -11.50 -14.72
C PRO A 40 -4.67 -12.36 -14.10
N LEU A 41 -4.32 -13.44 -13.41
CA LEU A 41 -5.25 -14.35 -12.73
C LEU A 41 -5.36 -14.09 -11.22
N TYR A 42 -4.56 -13.16 -10.68
CA TYR A 42 -4.49 -12.88 -9.26
C TYR A 42 -4.84 -11.41 -9.05
N GLU A 43 -5.96 -11.15 -8.36
CA GLU A 43 -6.42 -9.79 -8.08
C GLU A 43 -6.30 -9.50 -6.59
N TYR A 44 -5.77 -8.32 -6.25
CA TYR A 44 -5.77 -7.83 -4.89
C TYR A 44 -6.58 -6.54 -4.81
N ASP A 45 -7.52 -6.49 -3.88
CA ASP A 45 -8.17 -5.25 -3.50
C ASP A 45 -7.25 -4.52 -2.53
N VAL A 46 -6.71 -3.37 -2.97
CA VAL A 46 -5.91 -2.47 -2.14
C VAL A 46 -6.71 -1.22 -1.85
N THR A 47 -6.96 -0.98 -0.57
CA THR A 47 -7.59 0.26 -0.09
C THR A 47 -6.72 0.91 0.96
N TRP A 48 -6.88 2.22 1.14
CA TRP A 48 -6.27 2.95 2.24
C TRP A 48 -7.29 3.67 3.11
N THR A 49 -6.84 3.96 4.33
CA THR A 49 -7.46 4.84 5.32
C THR A 49 -6.35 5.66 5.99
N ASP A 50 -6.73 6.70 6.73
CA ASP A 50 -5.78 7.61 7.38
C ASP A 50 -4.79 8.25 6.37
N GLY A 51 -5.29 8.51 5.15
CA GLY A 51 -4.57 9.19 4.08
C GLY A 51 -4.45 10.71 4.28
N PRO A 52 -3.85 11.43 3.32
CA PRO A 52 -3.73 12.89 3.39
C PRO A 52 -5.10 13.58 3.48
N ARG A 53 -5.12 14.78 4.06
CA ARG A 53 -6.37 15.54 4.26
C ARG A 53 -7.07 15.81 2.92
N GLY A 54 -8.34 15.45 2.83
CA GLY A 54 -9.16 15.51 1.61
C GLY A 54 -9.12 14.22 0.76
N GLU A 55 -8.23 13.28 1.09
CA GLU A 55 -8.08 11.96 0.46
C GLU A 55 -7.84 10.89 1.56
N GLU A 56 -8.58 11.00 2.67
CA GLU A 56 -8.37 10.18 3.86
C GLU A 56 -8.60 8.69 3.60
N GLU A 57 -9.46 8.35 2.64
CA GLU A 57 -9.77 6.99 2.20
C GLU A 57 -9.73 6.88 0.68
N GLY A 58 -9.40 5.69 0.17
CA GLY A 58 -9.43 5.45 -1.28
C GLY A 58 -9.04 4.04 -1.68
N ILE A 59 -8.96 3.83 -2.99
CA ILE A 59 -8.64 2.57 -3.64
C ILE A 59 -7.39 2.80 -4.48
N LEU A 60 -6.39 1.94 -4.32
CA LEU A 60 -5.16 1.95 -5.11
C LEU A 60 -5.27 0.84 -6.15
N LYS A 61 -5.34 1.18 -7.43
CA LYS A 61 -5.50 0.18 -8.50
C LYS A 61 -4.16 -0.32 -8.99
N GLU A 62 -4.18 -1.47 -9.66
CA GLU A 62 -2.99 -2.03 -10.31
C GLU A 62 -2.38 -1.01 -11.30
N GLY A 63 -1.06 -0.80 -11.16
CA GLY A 63 -0.31 0.20 -11.93
C GLY A 63 -0.38 1.64 -11.41
N GLU A 64 -1.14 1.91 -10.34
CA GLU A 64 -1.18 3.22 -9.69
C GLU A 64 -0.19 3.34 -8.53
N GLU A 65 0.13 4.59 -8.19
CA GLU A 65 0.91 4.98 -7.03
C GLU A 65 0.15 6.05 -6.25
N THR A 66 0.37 6.11 -4.94
CA THR A 66 -0.22 7.14 -4.08
C THR A 66 0.81 7.73 -3.15
N LYS A 67 0.59 8.98 -2.72
CA LYS A 67 1.41 9.61 -1.69
C LYS A 67 1.09 9.00 -0.33
N ILE A 68 2.12 8.83 0.49
CA ILE A 68 1.97 8.31 1.85
C ILE A 68 2.25 9.40 2.88
N ILE A 69 1.55 9.27 4.01
CA ILE A 69 1.79 10.08 5.20
C ILE A 69 1.99 9.17 6.41
N GLU A 70 2.54 9.75 7.48
CA GLU A 70 2.77 9.03 8.74
C GLU A 70 1.44 8.48 9.28
N GLY A 71 1.41 7.17 9.55
CA GLY A 71 0.26 6.49 10.12
C GLY A 71 -0.74 5.95 9.09
N MET A 72 -0.58 6.25 7.81
CA MET A 72 -1.47 5.79 6.74
C MET A 72 -1.58 4.26 6.74
N ARG A 73 -2.79 3.75 6.52
CA ARG A 73 -3.09 2.32 6.65
C ARG A 73 -3.62 1.76 5.35
N PHE A 74 -2.96 0.72 4.86
CA PHE A 74 -3.38 -0.06 3.72
C PHE A 74 -3.99 -1.39 4.16
N ASN A 75 -5.14 -1.70 3.58
CA ASN A 75 -5.71 -3.03 3.62
C ASN A 75 -5.50 -3.71 2.26
N VAL A 76 -5.06 -4.96 2.30
CA VAL A 76 -4.84 -5.78 1.10
C VAL A 76 -5.60 -7.07 1.25
N LYS A 77 -6.55 -7.31 0.35
CA LYS A 77 -7.35 -8.52 0.29
C LYS A 77 -7.07 -9.23 -1.03
N PHE A 78 -6.69 -10.51 -0.95
CA PHE A 78 -6.63 -11.37 -2.12
C PHE A 78 -8.04 -11.81 -2.49
N THR A 79 -8.41 -11.66 -3.76
CA THR A 79 -9.69 -12.10 -4.28
C THR A 79 -9.44 -13.16 -5.36
N ASP A 80 -9.96 -14.36 -5.15
CA ASP A 80 -9.99 -15.36 -6.20
C ASP A 80 -11.15 -15.02 -7.15
N LYS A 81 -10.83 -14.82 -8.43
CA LYS A 81 -11.86 -14.88 -9.48
C LYS A 81 -12.21 -16.37 -9.64
N SER A 82 -13.15 -16.82 -8.82
CA SER A 82 -13.79 -18.15 -8.90
C SER A 82 -14.51 -18.33 -10.23
#